data_AF-G9KDP0-F1
#
_entry.id   AF-G9KDP0-F1
#
_cell.length_a   1.000
_cell.length_b   1.000
_cell.length_c   1.000
_cell.angle_alpha   90.00
_cell.angle_beta   90.00
_cell.angle_gamma   90.00
#
_symmetry.space_group_name_H-M   'P 1'
#
loop_
_entity.id
_entity.type
_entity.pdbx_description
1 polymer ?
#
loop_
_entity_poly.entity_id
_entity_poly.type
_entity_poly.pdbx_seq_one_letter_code
_entity_poly.pdbx_strand_id
1 'polypeptide(L)'
;LHHKAKGELACKSKSCLGAIMNPKSLTRGPRDKPTPPDELLPQAIEFVNQYYNSFKEAKIEEHLARVEAVTKEIETTGTYQLTGDELIFAAKQAWRNAPRCIGRIQWSNLQVFDARSCSTAKEMFEHICRHLR
;
A
#
# COMPACT_ATOMS: atom_id res chain seq x y z
N LEU A 1 -13.70 5.43 -10.92
CA LEU A 1 -12.43 4.80 -10.47
C LEU A 1 -11.21 5.60 -10.89
N HIS A 2 -11.03 5.92 -12.18
CA HIS A 2 -9.85 6.65 -12.66
C HIS A 2 -9.65 8.04 -12.03
N HIS A 3 -10.71 8.73 -11.58
CA HIS A 3 -10.61 9.98 -10.83
C HIS A 3 -9.84 9.87 -9.49
N LYS A 4 -9.67 8.65 -8.96
CA LYS A 4 -8.85 8.38 -7.76
C LYS A 4 -7.37 8.09 -8.09
N ALA A 5 -6.99 8.11 -9.37
CA ALA A 5 -5.62 7.83 -9.77
C ALA A 5 -4.67 8.91 -9.23
N LYS A 6 -3.52 8.47 -8.70
CA LYS A 6 -2.46 9.36 -8.21
C LYS A 6 -1.28 9.36 -9.18
N GLY A 7 -0.64 10.52 -9.30
CA GLY A 7 0.57 10.72 -10.10
C GLY A 7 0.30 10.87 -11.60
N GLU A 8 1.22 11.54 -12.29
CA GLU A 8 1.17 11.66 -13.75
C GLU A 8 1.60 10.34 -14.40
N LEU A 9 0.76 9.84 -15.31
CA LEU A 9 1.15 8.74 -16.19
C LEU A 9 2.26 9.20 -17.14
N ALA A 10 3.02 8.26 -17.69
CA ALA A 10 4.07 8.58 -18.66
C ALA A 10 3.55 9.27 -19.94
N CYS A 11 2.29 9.05 -20.31
CA CYS A 11 1.69 9.69 -21.48
C CYS A 11 1.52 11.20 -21.27
N LYS A 12 1.85 11.99 -22.30
CA LYS A 12 1.67 13.44 -22.33
C LYS A 12 0.54 13.82 -23.28
N SER A 13 0.09 15.07 -23.23
CA SER A 13 -0.98 15.58 -24.11
C SER A 13 -0.71 15.42 -25.61
N LYS A 14 0.58 15.38 -26.02
CA LYS A 14 1.00 15.27 -27.43
C LYS A 14 1.54 13.89 -27.83
N SER A 15 1.72 12.97 -26.89
CA SER A 15 2.40 11.70 -27.15
C SER A 15 2.02 10.60 -26.17
N CYS A 16 1.69 9.43 -26.70
CA CYS A 16 1.43 8.24 -25.89
C CYS A 16 2.74 7.48 -25.62
N LEU A 17 3.02 7.20 -24.35
CA LEU A 17 4.15 6.37 -23.90
C LEU A 17 3.68 5.02 -23.33
N GLY A 18 2.47 4.56 -23.70
CA GLY A 18 1.86 3.34 -23.17
C GLY A 18 2.64 2.06 -23.48
N ALA A 19 3.41 2.04 -24.56
CA ALA A 19 4.25 0.91 -24.95
C ALA A 19 5.60 0.84 -24.22
N ILE A 20 5.94 1.84 -23.41
CA ILE A 20 7.19 1.81 -22.63
C ILE A 20 7.07 0.76 -21.54
N MET A 21 7.99 -0.20 -21.53
CA MET A 21 7.97 -1.34 -20.61
C MET A 21 8.20 -0.92 -19.15
N ASN A 22 9.17 -0.05 -18.88
CA ASN A 22 9.55 0.38 -17.54
C ASN A 22 9.47 1.91 -17.40
N PRO A 23 8.26 2.50 -17.42
CA PRO A 23 8.10 3.94 -17.31
C PRO A 23 8.38 4.40 -15.87
N LYS A 24 8.96 5.60 -15.72
CA LYS A 24 9.23 6.21 -14.40
C LYS A 24 7.96 6.37 -13.56
N SER A 25 6.80 6.60 -14.19
CA SER A 25 5.50 6.70 -13.50
C SER A 25 5.06 5.41 -12.80
N LEU A 26 5.63 4.25 -13.17
CA LEU A 26 5.38 2.95 -12.51
C LEU A 26 6.57 2.50 -11.66
N THR A 27 7.59 3.33 -11.47
CA THR A 27 8.80 3.00 -10.72
C THR A 27 8.84 3.80 -9.43
N ARG A 28 9.07 3.12 -8.29
CA ARG A 28 9.40 3.76 -7.02
C ARG A 28 10.90 3.64 -6.78
N GLY A 29 11.61 4.77 -6.82
CA GLY A 29 13.06 4.82 -6.63
C GLY A 29 13.51 4.78 -5.16
N PRO A 30 14.83 4.72 -4.91
CA PRO A 30 15.40 4.77 -3.57
C PRO A 30 15.14 6.11 -2.87
N ARG A 31 15.27 6.13 -1.54
CA ARG A 31 15.16 7.32 -0.69
C ARG A 31 16.34 7.34 0.28
N ASP A 32 16.90 8.53 0.50
CA ASP A 32 17.96 8.82 1.46
C ASP A 32 17.40 9.41 2.77
N LYS A 33 16.17 9.95 2.73
CA LYS A 33 15.47 10.55 3.86
C LYS A 33 14.10 9.90 4.08
N PRO A 34 13.55 9.94 5.31
CA PRO A 34 12.18 9.57 5.58
C PRO A 34 11.18 10.37 4.73
N THR A 35 9.99 9.80 4.51
CA THR A 35 8.89 10.54 3.89
C THR A 35 8.52 11.73 4.77
N PRO A 36 8.43 12.95 4.23
CA PRO A 36 7.94 14.11 4.98
C PRO A 36 6.53 13.86 5.55
N PRO A 37 6.25 14.21 6.83
CA PRO A 37 4.94 13.99 7.45
C PRO A 37 3.77 14.66 6.71
N ASP A 38 4.00 15.82 6.09
CA ASP A 38 3.04 16.56 5.26
C ASP A 38 2.64 15.80 3.99
N GLU A 39 3.55 14.99 3.43
CA GLU A 39 3.25 14.08 2.31
C GLU A 39 2.62 12.77 2.80
N LEU A 40 3.06 12.26 3.95
CA LEU A 40 2.68 10.95 4.48
C LEU A 40 1.26 10.95 5.07
N LEU A 41 0.92 11.96 5.87
CA LEU A 41 -0.34 12.01 6.61
C LEU A 41 -1.57 11.94 5.70
N PRO A 42 -1.69 12.74 4.61
CA PRO A 42 -2.84 12.63 3.71
C PRO A 42 -2.97 11.24 3.07
N GLN A 43 -1.84 10.58 2.76
CA GLN A 43 -1.84 9.24 2.18
C GLN A 43 -2.28 8.18 3.18
N ALA A 44 -1.83 8.29 4.44
CA ALA A 44 -2.20 7.39 5.52
C ALA A 44 -3.71 7.48 5.82
N ILE A 45 -4.25 8.70 5.93
CA ILE A 45 -5.69 8.92 6.14
C ILE A 45 -6.52 8.39 4.98
N GLU A 46 -6.09 8.61 3.73
CA GLU A 46 -6.78 8.05 2.57
C GLU A 46 -6.80 6.51 2.62
N PHE A 47 -5.69 5.87 2.98
CA PHE A 47 -5.64 4.42 3.12
C PHE A 47 -6.56 3.91 4.24
N VAL A 48 -6.54 4.53 5.42
CA VAL A 48 -7.44 4.17 6.53
C VAL A 48 -8.90 4.30 6.10
N ASN A 49 -9.25 5.39 5.41
CA ASN A 49 -10.58 5.57 4.84
C ASN A 49 -10.92 4.46 3.83
N GLN A 50 -10.00 4.07 2.96
CA GLN A 50 -10.22 2.96 2.02
C GLN A 50 -10.45 1.62 2.74
N TYR A 51 -9.71 1.35 3.82
CA TYR A 51 -9.86 0.16 4.64
C TYR A 51 -11.23 0.11 5.31
N TYR A 52 -11.63 1.15 6.04
CA TYR A 52 -12.91 1.17 6.75
C TYR A 52 -14.13 1.20 5.81
N ASN A 53 -14.01 1.83 4.65
CA ASN A 53 -15.06 1.78 3.63
C ASN A 53 -15.22 0.41 2.95
N SER A 54 -14.32 -0.54 3.20
CA SER A 54 -14.41 -1.89 2.63
C SER A 54 -15.30 -2.84 3.44
N PHE A 55 -15.62 -2.50 4.69
CA PHE A 55 -16.52 -3.28 5.51
C PHE A 55 -17.96 -3.21 5.00
N LYS A 56 -18.70 -4.32 5.13
CA LYS A 56 -20.12 -4.36 4.79
C LYS A 56 -20.95 -3.49 5.73
N GLU A 57 -20.58 -3.45 7.01
CA GLU A 57 -21.20 -2.64 8.04
C GLU A 57 -20.20 -1.57 8.48
N ALA A 58 -20.67 -0.32 8.55
CA ALA A 58 -19.82 0.81 8.88
C ALA A 58 -19.41 0.77 10.35
N LYS A 59 -18.11 0.89 10.60
CA LYS A 59 -17.53 0.90 11.95
C LYS A 59 -17.03 2.30 12.31
N ILE A 60 -17.97 3.23 12.50
CA ILE A 60 -17.69 4.67 12.57
C ILE A 60 -16.74 5.01 13.73
N GLU A 61 -16.97 4.46 14.91
CA GLU A 61 -16.16 4.73 16.11
C GLU A 61 -14.72 4.23 15.94
N GLU A 62 -14.55 2.97 15.53
CA GLU A 62 -13.24 2.37 15.26
C GLU A 62 -12.49 3.12 14.14
N HIS A 63 -13.22 3.58 13.12
CA HIS A 63 -12.65 4.35 12.02
C HIS A 63 -12.08 5.69 12.50
N LEU A 64 -12.87 6.47 13.26
CA LEU A 64 -12.43 7.75 13.80
C LEU A 64 -11.25 7.57 14.77
N ALA A 65 -11.32 6.58 15.65
CA ALA A 65 -10.24 6.26 16.57
C ALA A 65 -8.94 5.89 15.83
N ARG A 66 -9.03 5.13 14.73
CA ARG A 66 -7.85 4.77 13.94
C ARG A 66 -7.25 5.97 13.19
N VAL A 67 -8.09 6.86 12.65
CA VAL A 67 -7.65 8.10 12.02
C VAL A 67 -6.87 8.96 13.01
N GLU A 68 -7.38 9.13 14.22
CA GLU A 68 -6.71 9.89 15.29
C GLU A 68 -5.38 9.24 15.70
N ALA A 69 -5.38 7.92 15.92
CA ALA A 69 -4.19 7.17 16.32
C ALA A 69 -3.06 7.29 15.27
N VAL A 70 -3.39 7.10 13.98
CA VAL A 70 -2.40 7.22 12.89
C VAL A 70 -1.88 8.64 12.75
N THR A 71 -2.76 9.64 12.89
CA THR A 71 -2.35 11.05 12.84
C THR A 71 -1.32 11.35 13.92
N LYS A 72 -1.63 10.97 15.16
CA LYS A 72 -0.73 11.18 16.30
C LYS A 72 0.58 10.41 16.18
N GLU A 73 0.54 9.17 15.68
CA GLU A 73 1.75 8.34 15.49
C GLU A 73 2.70 8.98 14.46
N ILE A 74 2.17 9.49 13.34
CA ILE A 74 2.96 10.19 12.31
C ILE A 74 3.56 11.47 12.86
N GLU A 75 2.78 12.28 13.59
CA GLU A 75 3.27 13.54 14.17
C GLU A 75 4.37 13.34 15.20
N THR A 76 4.28 12.26 16.00
CA THR A 76 5.21 12.00 17.11
C THR A 76 6.44 11.20 16.72
N THR A 77 6.31 10.26 15.78
CA THR A 77 7.39 9.34 15.38
C THR A 77 7.93 9.57 13.97
N GLY A 78 7.22 10.37 13.17
CA GLY A 78 7.54 10.59 11.75
C GLY A 78 7.06 9.48 10.82
N THR A 79 6.44 8.41 11.33
CA THR A 79 5.88 7.30 10.55
C THR A 79 4.71 6.64 11.30
N TYR A 80 4.15 5.56 10.77
CA TYR A 80 3.16 4.75 11.50
C TYR A 80 3.25 3.28 11.11
N GLN A 81 2.67 2.42 11.95
CA GLN A 81 2.57 0.99 11.69
C GLN A 81 1.14 0.56 11.33
N LEU A 82 1.04 -0.29 10.32
CA LEU A 82 -0.21 -0.95 9.95
C LEU A 82 -0.57 -2.05 10.94
N THR A 83 -1.86 -2.27 11.16
CA THR A 83 -2.33 -3.51 11.78
C THR A 83 -2.13 -4.70 10.83
N GLY A 84 -2.20 -5.93 11.36
CA GLY A 84 -2.13 -7.14 10.52
C GLY A 84 -3.26 -7.18 9.48
N ASP A 85 -4.48 -6.82 9.87
CA ASP A 85 -5.64 -6.82 8.97
C ASP A 85 -5.54 -5.73 7.90
N GLU A 86 -5.06 -4.54 8.26
CA GLU A 86 -4.75 -3.47 7.31
C GLU A 86 -3.70 -3.93 6.29
N LEU A 87 -2.65 -4.63 6.73
CA LEU A 87 -1.62 -5.16 5.84
C LEU A 87 -2.19 -6.21 4.87
N ILE A 88 -3.05 -7.11 5.35
CA ILE A 88 -3.73 -8.11 4.51
C ILE A 88 -4.60 -7.42 3.46
N PHE A 89 -5.39 -6.42 3.87
CA PHE A 89 -6.20 -5.63 2.97
C PHE A 89 -5.34 -4.88 1.94
N ALA A 90 -4.26 -4.23 2.37
CA ALA A 90 -3.34 -3.49 1.50
C ALA A 90 -2.72 -4.40 0.43
N ALA A 91 -2.24 -5.59 0.81
CA ALA A 91 -1.63 -6.55 -0.11
C ALA A 91 -2.64 -7.01 -1.20
N LYS A 92 -3.87 -7.36 -0.79
CA LYS A 92 -4.94 -7.77 -1.70
C LYS A 92 -5.35 -6.63 -2.65
N GLN A 93 -5.48 -5.41 -2.12
CA GLN A 93 -5.83 -4.24 -2.93
C GLN A 93 -4.70 -3.84 -3.89
N ALA A 94 -3.43 -3.97 -3.50
CA ALA A 94 -2.29 -3.75 -4.38
C ALA A 94 -2.32 -4.72 -5.58
N TRP A 95 -2.59 -6.01 -5.34
CA TRP A 95 -2.76 -6.98 -6.43
C TRP A 95 -3.97 -6.66 -7.31
N ARG A 96 -5.13 -6.34 -6.71
CA ARG A 96 -6.33 -5.91 -7.45
C ARG A 96 -6.07 -4.68 -8.32
N ASN A 97 -5.20 -3.78 -7.89
CA ASN A 97 -4.85 -2.56 -8.59
C ASN A 97 -3.71 -2.73 -9.61
N ALA A 98 -3.11 -3.91 -9.75
CA ALA A 98 -1.98 -4.15 -10.66
C ALA A 98 -2.45 -4.24 -12.12
N PRO A 99 -2.30 -3.19 -12.97
CA PRO A 99 -2.95 -3.12 -14.28
C PRO A 99 -2.44 -4.18 -15.27
N ARG A 100 -1.21 -4.68 -15.07
CA ARG A 100 -0.54 -5.68 -15.92
C ARG A 100 -0.85 -7.14 -15.55
N CYS A 101 -1.59 -7.39 -14.46
CA CYS A 101 -1.93 -8.76 -14.04
C CYS A 101 -3.23 -9.24 -14.69
N ILE A 102 -3.17 -10.35 -15.44
CA ILE A 102 -4.37 -11.00 -16.01
C ILE A 102 -5.18 -11.77 -14.96
N GLY A 103 -4.51 -12.34 -13.95
CA GLY A 103 -5.10 -13.20 -12.92
C GLY A 103 -5.82 -12.49 -11.78
N ARG A 104 -6.23 -11.22 -11.94
CA ARG A 104 -6.82 -10.41 -10.86
C ARG A 104 -8.15 -10.93 -10.34
N ILE A 105 -8.80 -11.90 -10.99
CA ILE A 105 -10.03 -12.51 -10.46
C ILE A 105 -9.81 -13.19 -9.09
N GLN A 106 -8.58 -13.64 -8.81
CA GLN A 106 -8.20 -14.29 -7.55
C GLN A 106 -7.75 -13.29 -6.45
N TRP A 107 -7.89 -11.98 -6.67
CA TRP A 107 -7.28 -10.94 -5.79
C TRP A 107 -7.61 -11.07 -4.30
N SER A 108 -8.78 -11.63 -3.95
CA SER A 108 -9.22 -11.83 -2.57
C SER A 108 -8.63 -13.10 -1.92
N ASN A 109 -8.16 -14.05 -2.72
CA ASN A 109 -7.55 -15.31 -2.31
C ASN A 109 -6.03 -15.19 -2.32
N LEU A 110 -5.50 -14.48 -1.32
CA LEU A 110 -4.08 -14.26 -1.12
C LEU A 110 -3.71 -14.59 0.32
N GLN A 111 -2.76 -15.52 0.49
CA GLN A 111 -2.12 -15.77 1.78
C GLN A 111 -1.05 -14.69 2.00
N VAL A 112 -1.09 -14.04 3.16
CA VAL A 112 -0.09 -13.04 3.56
C VAL A 112 0.74 -13.60 4.70
N PHE A 113 2.06 -13.52 4.56
CA PHE A 113 3.01 -13.84 5.62
C PHE A 113 3.58 -12.53 6.14
N ASP A 114 3.26 -12.18 7.37
CA ASP A 114 3.82 -11.01 8.03
C ASP A 114 5.22 -11.33 8.56
N ALA A 115 6.23 -10.66 7.99
CA ALA A 115 7.63 -10.79 8.37
C ALA A 115 8.25 -9.41 8.68
N ARG A 116 7.43 -8.43 9.11
CA ARG A 116 7.90 -7.05 9.38
C ARG A 116 8.90 -6.95 10.54
N SER A 117 8.92 -7.93 11.44
CA SER A 117 9.88 -8.03 12.55
C SER A 117 11.21 -8.70 12.15
N CYS A 118 11.38 -9.11 10.89
CA CYS A 118 12.60 -9.72 10.41
C CYS A 118 13.77 -8.72 10.47
N SER A 119 14.90 -9.18 11.00
CA SER A 119 16.06 -8.34 11.29
C SER A 119 17.36 -8.84 10.66
N THR A 120 17.40 -10.10 10.20
CA THR A 120 18.61 -10.70 9.62
C THR A 120 18.36 -11.34 8.24
N ALA A 121 19.40 -11.38 7.41
CA ALA A 121 19.33 -12.05 6.10
C ALA A 121 19.02 -13.56 6.21
N LYS A 122 19.42 -14.20 7.31
CA LYS A 122 19.10 -15.62 7.57
C LYS A 122 17.61 -15.81 7.83
N GLU A 123 17.00 -14.97 8.67
CA GLU A 123 15.55 -14.98 8.89
C GLU A 123 14.79 -14.71 7.58
N MET A 124 15.26 -13.79 6.74
CA MET A 124 14.66 -13.56 5.42
C MET A 124 14.66 -14.83 4.57
N PHE A 125 15.79 -15.54 4.51
CA PHE A 125 15.89 -16.81 3.79
C PHE A 125 14.90 -17.85 4.33
N GLU A 126 14.78 -17.98 5.65
CA GLU A 126 13.84 -18.90 6.29
C GLU A 126 12.37 -18.54 5.96
N HIS A 127 12.02 -17.25 5.97
CA HIS A 127 10.69 -16.78 5.55
C HIS A 127 10.40 -17.08 4.08
N ILE A 128 11.38 -16.92 3.19
CA ILE A 128 11.25 -17.26 1.76
C ILE A 128 11.07 -18.77 1.59
N CYS A 129 11.86 -19.59 2.29
CA CYS A 129 11.70 -21.05 2.28
C CYS A 129 10.32 -21.48 2.78
N ARG A 130 9.78 -20.82 3.82
CA ARG A 130 8.41 -21.06 4.29
C ARG A 130 7.37 -20.69 3.24
N HIS A 131 7.58 -19.60 2.51
CA HIS A 131 6.65 -19.13 1.47
C HIS A 131 6.55 -20.10 0.30
N LEU A 132 7.66 -20.73 -0.10
CA LEU A 132 7.73 -21.64 -1.25
C LEU A 132 7.14 -23.04 -0.99
N ARG A 133 6.97 -23.41 0.28
CA ARG A 133 6.40 -24.70 0.69
C ARG A 133 4.88 -24.64 0.70
#